data_AF-A0A9Q0U8W9-F1
#
_entry.id   AF-A0A9Q0U8W9-F1
#
_cell.length_a   1.000
_cell.length_b   1.000
_cell.length_c   1.000
_cell.angle_alpha   90.00
_cell.angle_beta   90.00
_cell.angle_gamma   90.00
#
_symmetry.space_group_name_H-M   'P 1'
#
loop_
_entity.id
_entity.type
_entity.pdbx_description
1 polymer ?
#
loop_
_entity_poly.entity_id
_entity_poly.type
_entity_poly.pdbx_seq_one_letter_code
_entity_poly.pdbx_strand_id
1 'polypeptide(L)'
;MLWRHPENVEVEKVKVVHYCAAGSKPWRYTGEEANMDREDIKMLVAKWWDIYNDESLDFKVERLSSRGRDILEVIHLVFHARACHFLHPCTICCLEFLD
;
A
#
# COMPACT_ATOMS: atom_id res chain seq x y z
N MET A 1 0.42 -5.98 17.10
CA MET A 1 -0.24 -7.23 16.66
C MET A 1 0.39 -7.62 15.32
N LEU A 2 0.73 -8.90 15.13
CA LEU A 2 1.93 -9.43 14.44
C LEU A 2 3.23 -9.30 15.26
N TRP A 3 3.50 -8.13 15.87
CA TRP A 3 4.70 -7.94 16.69
C TRP A 3 4.68 -8.59 18.08
N ARG A 4 3.50 -8.64 18.73
CA ARG A 4 3.35 -9.19 20.09
C ARG A 4 2.79 -10.61 20.11
N HIS A 5 2.11 -10.99 19.03
CA HIS A 5 1.39 -12.26 18.89
C HIS A 5 1.46 -12.73 17.42
N PRO A 6 2.65 -13.13 16.93
CA PRO A 6 2.80 -13.65 15.57
C PRO A 6 1.96 -14.92 15.32
N GLU A 7 1.74 -15.73 16.35
CA GLU A 7 0.94 -16.97 16.30
C GLU A 7 -0.53 -16.75 15.95
N ASN A 8 -1.04 -15.54 16.17
CA ASN A 8 -2.45 -15.19 15.92
C ASN A 8 -2.67 -14.58 14.53
N VAL A 9 -1.63 -14.54 13.68
CA VAL A 9 -1.70 -13.91 12.36
C VAL A 9 -1.26 -14.89 11.28
N GLU A 10 -2.22 -15.41 10.52
CA GLU A 10 -1.97 -16.17 9.31
C GLU A 10 -1.75 -15.20 8.13
N VAL A 11 -0.48 -14.93 7.79
CA VAL A 11 -0.08 -13.91 6.80
C VAL A 11 -0.68 -14.11 5.41
N GLU A 12 -1.06 -15.33 5.06
CA GLU A 12 -1.74 -15.66 3.80
C GLU A 12 -3.21 -15.21 3.77
N LYS A 13 -3.87 -15.10 4.92
CA LYS A 13 -5.29 -14.72 5.04
C LYS A 13 -5.49 -13.24 5.37
N VAL A 14 -4.42 -12.49 5.59
CA VAL A 14 -4.49 -11.07 5.95
C VAL A 14 -4.97 -10.25 4.75
N LYS A 15 -6.05 -9.49 4.94
CA LYS A 15 -6.58 -8.56 3.93
C LYS A 15 -5.97 -7.16 4.01
N VAL A 16 -5.70 -6.67 5.22
CA VAL A 16 -5.24 -5.29 5.46
C VAL A 16 -4.02 -5.30 6.36
N VAL A 17 -2.98 -4.58 5.96
CA VAL A 17 -1.74 -4.43 6.71
C VAL A 17 -1.53 -2.95 7.02
N HIS A 18 -1.31 -2.63 8.30
CA HIS A 18 -1.00 -1.28 8.75
C HIS A 18 0.48 -1.15 9.13
N TYR A 19 1.25 -0.45 8.31
CA TYR A 19 2.69 -0.21 8.49
C TYR A 19 2.96 0.97 9.43
N CYS A 20 2.90 0.73 10.74
CA CYS A 20 3.03 1.76 11.79
C CYS A 20 4.49 2.03 12.22
N ALA A 21 5.36 1.02 12.14
CA ALA A 21 6.71 1.12 12.70
C ALA A 21 7.68 1.86 11.76
N ALA A 22 8.73 2.47 12.33
CA ALA A 22 9.85 3.01 11.56
C ALA A 22 10.50 1.88 10.73
N GLY A 23 10.87 2.17 9.48
CA GLY A 23 11.38 1.17 8.53
C GLY A 23 10.33 0.18 7.97
N SER A 24 9.14 0.08 8.57
CA SER A 24 8.12 -0.89 8.12
C SER A 24 7.42 -0.50 6.82
N LYS A 25 7.53 0.76 6.40
CA LYS A 25 6.91 1.24 5.16
C LYS A 25 7.60 0.57 3.97
N PRO A 26 6.90 -0.21 3.12
CA PRO A 26 7.54 -1.00 2.06
C PRO A 26 8.42 -0.20 1.09
N TRP A 27 8.01 1.04 0.78
CA TRP A 27 8.76 1.96 -0.09
C TRP A 27 10.00 2.61 0.58
N ARG A 28 10.23 2.36 1.87
CA ARG A 28 11.44 2.75 2.63
C ARG A 28 12.05 1.56 3.35
N TYR A 29 11.77 0.34 2.88
CA TYR A 29 12.25 -0.86 3.53
C TYR A 29 13.75 -1.04 3.29
N THR A 30 14.53 -0.90 4.36
CA THR A 30 15.99 -1.02 4.40
C THR A 30 16.44 -2.34 5.00
N GLY A 31 15.63 -2.92 5.90
CA GLY A 31 15.94 -4.19 6.56
C GLY A 31 16.87 -4.08 7.76
N GLU A 32 17.29 -2.87 8.16
CA GLU A 32 18.25 -2.62 9.24
C GLU A 32 17.55 -2.44 10.61
N GLU A 33 16.24 -2.17 10.58
CA GLU A 33 15.43 -1.81 11.71
C GLU A 33 14.97 -3.04 12.49
N ALA A 34 14.60 -2.82 13.76
CA ALA A 34 14.23 -3.90 14.65
C ALA A 34 13.06 -4.75 14.09
N ASN A 35 13.27 -6.07 14.06
CA ASN A 35 12.33 -7.08 13.59
C ASN A 35 12.07 -7.10 12.07
N MET A 36 12.86 -6.37 11.26
CA MET A 36 12.80 -6.44 9.79
C MET A 36 13.48 -7.69 9.23
N ASP A 37 14.26 -8.40 10.03
CA ASP A 37 14.93 -9.64 9.67
C ASP A 37 13.95 -10.83 9.51
N ARG A 38 12.75 -10.72 10.09
CA ARG A 38 11.72 -11.76 10.07
C ARG A 38 11.18 -12.05 8.66
N GLU A 39 10.94 -13.32 8.40
CA GLU A 39 10.52 -13.81 7.08
C GLU A 39 9.11 -13.37 6.68
N ASP A 40 8.19 -13.32 7.63
CA ASP A 40 6.83 -12.85 7.38
C ASP A 40 6.77 -11.37 7.00
N ILE A 41 7.68 -10.56 7.54
CA ILE A 41 7.81 -9.14 7.19
C ILE A 41 8.35 -8.97 5.77
N LYS A 42 9.39 -9.71 5.41
CA LYS A 42 9.91 -9.72 4.04
C LYS A 42 8.85 -10.15 3.04
N MET A 43 8.04 -11.16 3.38
CA MET A 43 6.93 -11.61 2.54
C MET A 43 5.85 -10.53 2.38
N LEU A 44 5.49 -9.79 3.45
CA LEU A 44 4.54 -8.69 3.36
C LEU A 44 5.06 -7.54 2.49
N VAL A 45 6.35 -7.21 2.60
CA VAL A 45 7.00 -6.18 1.77
C VAL A 45 7.04 -6.63 0.30
N ALA A 46 7.39 -7.89 0.03
CA ALA A 46 7.38 -8.44 -1.32
C ALA A 46 5.97 -8.39 -1.96
N LYS A 47 4.93 -8.85 -1.25
CA LYS A 47 3.54 -8.75 -1.72
C LYS A 47 3.12 -7.31 -2.02
N TRP A 48 3.57 -6.35 -1.21
CA TRP A 48 3.29 -4.94 -1.47
C TRP A 48 3.94 -4.47 -2.78
N TRP A 49 5.18 -4.86 -3.06
CA TRP A 49 5.86 -4.55 -4.32
C TRP A 49 5.24 -5.26 -5.52
N ASP A 50 4.80 -6.51 -5.37
CA ASP A 50 4.09 -7.23 -6.43
C ASP A 50 2.82 -6.49 -6.85
N ILE A 51 2.04 -5.99 -5.87
CA ILE A 51 0.85 -5.17 -6.11
C ILE A 51 1.22 -3.82 -6.74
N TYR A 52 2.25 -3.15 -6.22
CA TYR A 52 2.67 -1.84 -6.73
C TYR A 52 3.16 -1.91 -8.18
N ASN A 53 3.84 -2.99 -8.55
CA ASN A 53 4.37 -3.21 -9.90
C ASN A 53 3.35 -3.87 -10.84
N ASP A 54 2.16 -4.21 -10.37
CA ASP A 54 1.10 -4.76 -11.20
C ASP A 54 0.45 -3.66 -12.05
N GLU A 55 0.92 -3.53 -13.30
CA GLU A 55 0.39 -2.61 -14.31
C GLU A 55 -1.10 -2.84 -14.62
N SER A 56 -1.67 -4.00 -14.28
CA SER A 56 -3.10 -4.25 -14.48
C SER A 56 -3.98 -3.43 -13.53
N LEU A 57 -3.42 -3.05 -12.36
CA LEU A 57 -4.05 -2.19 -11.36
C LEU A 57 -3.90 -0.71 -11.69
N ASP A 58 -3.08 -0.36 -12.68
CA ASP A 58 -2.95 1.03 -13.12
C ASP A 58 -4.29 1.58 -13.60
N PHE A 59 -4.55 2.82 -13.21
CA PHE A 59 -5.78 3.50 -13.54
C PHE A 59 -5.84 3.81 -15.04
N LYS A 60 -6.65 3.04 -15.78
CA LYS A 60 -6.86 3.23 -17.22
C LYS A 60 -7.88 4.32 -17.50
N VAL A 61 -7.41 5.43 -18.07
CA VAL A 61 -8.22 6.61 -18.41
C VAL A 61 -9.35 6.30 -19.40
N GLU A 62 -9.19 5.29 -20.26
CA GLU A 62 -10.20 4.88 -21.25
C GLU A 62 -11.58 4.56 -20.64
N ARG A 63 -11.60 4.05 -19.39
CA ARG A 63 -12.85 3.74 -18.66
C ARG A 63 -13.70 4.97 -18.34
N LEU A 64 -13.14 6.17 -18.47
CA LEU A 64 -13.80 7.44 -18.20
C LEU A 64 -14.47 8.02 -19.44
N SER A 65 -13.93 7.73 -20.63
CA SER A 65 -14.54 8.13 -21.90
C SER A 65 -15.95 7.56 -22.05
N SER A 66 -16.19 6.34 -21.56
CA SER A 66 -17.49 5.67 -21.58
C SER A 66 -18.49 6.13 -20.51
N ARG A 67 -18.08 6.96 -19.53
CA ARG A 67 -18.92 7.34 -18.38
C ARG A 67 -19.22 8.83 -18.26
N GLY A 68 -18.82 9.65 -19.24
CA GLY A 68 -19.22 11.06 -19.32
C GLY A 68 -18.97 11.83 -18.02
N ARG A 69 -17.81 11.64 -17.39
CA ARG A 69 -17.38 12.47 -16.26
C ARG A 69 -16.29 13.42 -16.72
N ASP A 70 -16.44 14.67 -16.33
CA ASP A 70 -15.61 15.78 -16.75
C ASP A 70 -14.14 15.50 -16.43
N ILE A 71 -13.26 15.72 -17.41
CA ILE A 71 -11.82 15.40 -17.33
C ILE A 71 -11.17 16.10 -16.13
N LEU A 72 -11.72 17.25 -15.71
CA LEU A 72 -11.27 18.04 -14.57
C LEU A 72 -11.57 17.38 -13.21
N GLU A 73 -12.68 16.66 -13.04
CA GLU A 73 -12.96 15.90 -11.80
C GLU A 73 -12.03 14.69 -11.67
N VAL A 74 -11.69 14.06 -12.79
CA VAL A 74 -10.79 12.91 -12.84
C VAL A 74 -9.38 13.30 -12.45
N ILE A 75 -8.86 14.43 -12.97
CA ILE A 75 -7.50 14.88 -12.65
C ILE A 75 -7.36 15.13 -11.14
N HIS A 76 -8.37 15.70 -10.48
CA HIS A 76 -8.38 15.88 -9.02
C HIS A 76 -8.35 14.56 -8.22
N LEU A 77 -8.94 13.49 -8.75
CA LEU A 77 -8.90 12.15 -8.16
C LEU A 77 -7.56 11.43 -8.42
N VAL A 78 -6.98 11.58 -9.61
CA VAL A 78 -5.70 10.94 -9.98
C VAL A 78 -4.53 11.54 -9.20
N PHE A 79 -4.57 12.84 -8.89
CA PHE A 79 -3.58 13.46 -7.99
C PHE A 79 -3.62 12.89 -6.57
N HIS A 80 -4.72 12.28 -6.11
CA HIS A 80 -4.74 11.54 -4.84
C HIS A 80 -4.19 10.11 -4.96
N ALA A 81 -4.26 9.48 -6.12
CA ALA A 81 -3.87 8.08 -6.30
C ALA A 81 -2.36 7.85 -6.51
N ARG A 82 -1.61 8.86 -7.00
CA ARG A 82 -0.14 8.75 -7.19
C ARG A 82 0.70 9.76 -6.42
N ALA A 83 0.11 10.69 -5.66
CA ALA A 83 0.85 11.58 -4.76
C ALA A 83 0.80 11.10 -3.29
N CYS A 84 1.39 9.94 -3.01
CA CYS A 84 1.97 9.69 -1.67
C CYS A 84 3.39 10.26 -1.57
N HIS A 85 3.81 11.07 -2.55
CA HIS A 85 5.01 11.89 -2.45
C HIS A 85 4.66 13.25 -1.84
N PHE A 86 5.18 13.46 -0.64
CA PHE A 86 5.31 14.77 0.03
C PHE A 86 4.00 15.45 0.43
N LEU A 87 3.49 15.12 1.62
CA LEU A 87 3.39 16.05 2.76
C LEU A 87 2.87 15.30 4.00
N HIS A 88 3.42 15.67 5.16
CA HIS A 88 3.06 15.27 6.53
C HIS A 88 3.61 13.94 7.11
N PRO A 89 4.30 13.98 8.26
CA PRO A 89 4.87 12.82 8.93
C PRO A 89 3.85 11.92 9.66
N CYS A 90 2.55 12.22 9.62
CA CYS A 90 1.53 11.54 10.44
C CYS A 90 0.43 10.77 9.68
N THR A 91 0.46 10.68 8.35
CA THR A 91 -0.67 10.07 7.63
C THR A 91 -0.56 8.54 7.65
N ILE A 92 -1.44 7.94 8.44
CA ILE A 92 -1.84 6.53 8.42
C ILE A 92 -2.12 6.15 6.96
N CYS A 93 -1.21 5.40 6.35
CA CYS A 93 -1.44 4.83 5.03
C CYS A 93 -2.18 3.50 5.26
N CYS A 94 -3.49 3.58 5.48
CA CYS A 94 -4.38 2.43 5.41
C CYS A 94 -4.54 2.08 3.93
N LEU A 95 -3.97 0.95 3.52
CA LEU A 95 -4.35 0.32 2.25
C LEU A 95 -5.71 -0.35 2.49
N GLU A 96 -6.80 0.40 2.28
CA GLU A 96 -8.13 -0.20 2.18
C GLU A 96 -8.20 -0.98 0.86
N PHE A 97 -8.20 -2.30 0.95
CA PHE A 97 -8.58 -3.18 -0.15
C PHE A 97 -10.10 -3.04 -0.35
N LEU A 98 -10.50 -2.44 -1.47
CA LEU A 98 -11.87 -2.50 -1.98
C LEU A 98 -12.21 -3.96 -2.34
N ASP A 99 -13.15 -4.56 -1.60
CA ASP A 99 -14.13 -5.50 -2.15
C ASP A 99 -15.26 -4.68 -2.80
#